data_AF-A0A7C7BVC7-F1
#
_entry.id   AF-A0A7C7BVC7-F1
#
_cell.length_a   1.000
_cell.length_b   1.000
_cell.length_c   1.000
_cell.angle_alpha   90.00
_cell.angle_beta   90.00
_cell.angle_gamma   90.00
#
_symmetry.space_group_name_H-M   'P 1'
#
loop_
_entity.id
_entity.type
_entity.pdbx_description
1 polymer ?
#
loop_
_entity_poly.entity_id
_entity_poly.type
_entity_poly.pdbx_seq_one_letter_code
_entity_poly.pdbx_strand_id
1 'polypeptide(L)'
;SEGMVSLLEPFIDTVVICTMTALVIVISGYGGTSAEAALSLAKSGDLMAIELTSSAFSQTISWFPIVLSISVILFALSTMLSWSYYGLKSWTYIFGESRTSDISYKVLFCVFVIIGSAISAKSVFNFGDAMIFAMCFPNVLGLYILAPEVKSDLKDYLRRVKSGEIVQYEK
;
A
#
# COMPACT_ATOMS: atom_id res chain seq x y z
N SER A 1 7.42 -9.46 18.59
CA SER A 1 6.02 -9.77 18.22
C SER A 1 5.56 -8.92 17.04
N GLU A 2 5.68 -7.59 17.13
CA GLU A 2 5.20 -6.65 16.09
C GLU A 2 5.73 -6.94 14.67
N GLY A 3 7.02 -7.30 14.53
CA GLY A 3 7.60 -7.63 13.22
C GLY A 3 6.96 -8.85 12.54
N MET A 4 6.53 -9.86 13.30
CA MET A 4 5.82 -11.03 12.75
C MET A 4 4.38 -10.68 12.36
N VAL A 5 3.74 -9.78 13.10
CA VAL A 5 2.38 -9.29 12.81
C VAL A 5 2.41 -8.41 11.56
N SER A 6 3.43 -7.55 11.41
CA SER A 6 3.60 -6.67 10.25
C SER A 6 3.77 -7.45 8.94
N LEU A 7 4.30 -8.68 8.97
CA LEU A 7 4.41 -9.53 7.76
C LEU A 7 3.06 -10.06 7.26
N LEU A 8 2.03 -10.10 8.10
CA LEU A 8 0.69 -10.54 7.69
C LEU A 8 0.00 -9.50 6.81
N GLU A 9 0.31 -8.22 6.98
CA GLU A 9 -0.28 -7.11 6.24
C GLU A 9 -0.05 -7.24 4.71
N PRO A 10 1.20 -7.34 4.20
CA PRO A 10 1.42 -7.53 2.77
C PRO A 10 0.96 -8.90 2.27
N PHE A 11 0.95 -9.93 3.11
CA PHE A 11 0.43 -11.25 2.74
C PHE A 11 -1.07 -11.20 2.44
N ILE A 12 -1.85 -10.60 3.35
CA ILE A 12 -3.29 -10.46 3.15
C ILE A 12 -3.57 -9.59 1.94
N ASP A 13 -2.92 -8.43 1.82
CA ASP A 13 -3.15 -7.50 0.71
C ASP A 13 -2.80 -8.11 -0.66
N THR A 14 -1.58 -8.60 -0.84
CA THR A 14 -1.09 -9.04 -2.15
C THR A 14 -1.48 -10.47 -2.51
N VAL A 15 -1.37 -11.41 -1.57
CA VAL A 15 -1.58 -12.84 -1.87
C VAL A 15 -3.06 -13.17 -1.81
N VAL A 16 -3.82 -12.61 -0.88
CA VAL A 16 -5.24 -12.91 -0.73
C VAL A 16 -6.08 -11.93 -1.55
N ILE A 17 -6.03 -10.63 -1.26
CA ILE A 17 -6.97 -9.65 -1.82
C ILE A 17 -6.71 -9.38 -3.32
N CYS A 18 -5.46 -9.10 -3.71
CA CYS A 18 -5.13 -8.87 -5.12
C CYS A 18 -5.37 -10.13 -5.98
N THR A 19 -5.07 -11.32 -5.47
CA THR A 19 -5.36 -12.58 -6.18
C THR A 19 -6.85 -12.80 -6.35
N MET A 20 -7.67 -12.58 -5.31
CA MET A 20 -9.12 -12.69 -5.42
C MET A 20 -9.68 -11.74 -6.48
N THR A 21 -9.22 -10.49 -6.52
CA THR A 21 -9.63 -9.51 -7.53
C THR A 21 -9.24 -9.95 -8.94
N ALA A 22 -7.99 -10.41 -9.11
CA ALA A 22 -7.50 -10.91 -10.39
C ALA A 22 -8.30 -12.14 -10.88
N LEU A 23 -8.64 -13.07 -9.98
CA LEU A 23 -9.45 -14.24 -10.31
C LEU A 23 -10.85 -13.85 -10.77
N VAL A 24 -11.49 -12.86 -10.13
CA VAL A 24 -12.80 -12.36 -10.57
C VAL A 24 -12.73 -11.78 -11.97
N ILE A 25 -11.71 -10.97 -12.26
CA ILE A 25 -11.50 -10.40 -13.61
C ILE A 25 -11.37 -11.52 -14.65
N VAL A 26 -10.56 -12.55 -14.38
CA VAL A 26 -10.35 -13.68 -15.30
C VAL A 26 -11.64 -14.50 -15.51
N ILE A 27 -12.35 -14.85 -14.43
CA ILE A 27 -13.56 -15.68 -14.50
C ILE A 27 -14.71 -14.93 -15.18
N SER A 28 -14.80 -13.62 -15.01
CA SER A 28 -15.80 -12.75 -15.67
C SER A 28 -15.55 -12.50 -17.17
N GLY A 29 -14.55 -13.16 -17.77
CA GLY A 29 -14.17 -12.91 -19.16
C GLY A 29 -13.66 -11.48 -19.38
N TYR A 30 -12.88 -10.96 -18.43
CA TYR A 30 -12.21 -9.66 -18.51
C TYR A 30 -13.15 -8.45 -18.70
N GLY A 31 -14.38 -8.48 -18.19
CA GLY A 31 -15.29 -7.36 -18.39
C GLY A 31 -15.81 -7.23 -19.84
N GLY A 32 -15.71 -8.30 -20.65
CA GLY A 32 -16.10 -8.30 -22.06
C GLY A 32 -15.00 -7.83 -23.03
N THR A 33 -13.77 -7.63 -22.57
CA THR A 33 -12.60 -7.30 -23.42
C THR A 33 -11.73 -8.52 -23.72
N SER A 34 -10.75 -8.39 -24.62
CA SER A 34 -9.77 -9.44 -24.86
C SER A 34 -8.79 -9.57 -23.68
N ALA A 35 -8.22 -10.77 -23.48
CA ALA A 35 -7.23 -11.02 -22.43
C ALA A 35 -6.01 -10.08 -22.55
N GLU A 36 -5.59 -9.79 -23.77
CA GLU A 36 -4.44 -8.92 -24.09
C GLU A 36 -4.73 -7.46 -23.72
N ALA A 37 -5.95 -6.98 -24.00
CA ALA A 37 -6.38 -5.64 -23.64
C ALA A 37 -6.56 -5.51 -22.11
N ALA A 38 -7.10 -6.52 -21.46
CA ALA A 38 -7.23 -6.54 -20.00
C ALA A 38 -5.86 -6.49 -19.31
N LEU A 39 -4.89 -7.26 -19.80
CA LEU A 39 -3.54 -7.28 -19.27
C LEU A 39 -2.82 -5.93 -19.48
N SER A 40 -3.00 -5.30 -20.64
CA SER A 40 -2.39 -4.00 -20.93
C SER A 40 -2.98 -2.89 -20.06
N LEU A 41 -4.31 -2.90 -19.84
CA LEU A 41 -5.00 -1.99 -18.93
C LEU A 41 -4.61 -2.20 -17.47
N ALA A 42 -4.49 -3.45 -17.02
CA ALA A 42 -4.04 -3.74 -15.66
C ALA A 42 -2.61 -3.25 -15.38
N LYS A 43 -1.76 -3.18 -16.41
CA LYS A 43 -0.37 -2.70 -16.32
C LYS A 43 -0.18 -1.22 -16.65
N SER A 44 -1.20 -0.54 -17.17
CA SER A 44 -1.02 0.81 -17.71
C SER A 44 -0.83 1.89 -16.64
N GLY A 45 -1.17 1.57 -15.37
CA GLY A 45 -1.20 2.56 -14.31
C GLY A 45 -2.21 3.66 -14.63
N ASP A 46 -3.39 3.30 -15.12
CA ASP A 46 -4.44 4.25 -15.49
C ASP A 46 -5.71 3.97 -14.70
N LEU A 47 -6.57 4.98 -14.59
CA LEU A 47 -7.89 4.89 -13.95
C LEU A 47 -8.77 3.81 -14.60
N MET A 48 -8.47 3.46 -15.86
CA MET A 48 -9.13 2.37 -16.59
C MET A 48 -8.98 0.99 -15.93
N ALA A 49 -7.98 0.77 -15.06
CA ALA A 49 -7.88 -0.47 -14.29
C ALA A 49 -9.02 -0.61 -13.26
N ILE A 50 -9.51 0.51 -12.71
CA ILE A 50 -10.67 0.52 -11.81
C ILE A 50 -11.94 0.19 -12.60
N GLU A 51 -12.07 0.74 -13.81
CA GLU A 51 -13.18 0.44 -14.71
C GLU A 51 -13.22 -1.04 -15.11
N LEU A 52 -12.06 -1.64 -15.43
CA LEU A 52 -11.93 -3.07 -15.71
C LEU A 52 -12.41 -3.93 -14.55
N THR A 53 -12.05 -3.55 -13.31
CA THR A 53 -12.51 -4.27 -12.11
C THR A 53 -14.01 -4.09 -11.91
N SER A 54 -14.51 -2.86 -12.07
CA SER A 54 -15.94 -2.55 -11.93
C SER A 54 -16.80 -3.32 -12.94
N SER A 55 -16.37 -3.39 -14.21
CA SER A 55 -17.07 -4.12 -15.27
C SER A 55 -17.00 -5.64 -15.11
N ALA A 56 -15.88 -6.17 -14.60
CA ALA A 56 -15.75 -7.57 -14.25
C ALA A 56 -16.75 -7.99 -13.16
N PHE A 57 -16.86 -7.20 -12.09
CA PHE A 57 -17.78 -7.51 -10.98
C PHE A 57 -19.24 -7.24 -11.31
N SER A 58 -19.55 -6.24 -12.15
CA SER A 58 -20.95 -5.89 -12.49
C SER A 58 -21.68 -6.99 -13.26
N GLN A 59 -20.95 -7.81 -14.03
CA GLN A 59 -21.51 -8.97 -14.74
C GLN A 59 -22.09 -10.03 -13.80
N THR A 60 -21.53 -10.18 -12.61
CA THR A 60 -21.99 -11.14 -11.60
C THR A 60 -22.89 -10.46 -10.56
N ILE A 61 -22.57 -9.23 -10.17
CA ILE A 61 -23.24 -8.48 -9.11
C ILE A 61 -23.47 -7.03 -9.57
N SER A 62 -24.66 -6.74 -10.05
CA SER A 62 -25.00 -5.44 -10.67
C SER A 62 -24.88 -4.23 -9.73
N TRP A 63 -25.01 -4.41 -8.40
CA TRP A 63 -24.88 -3.33 -7.42
C TRP A 63 -23.44 -3.11 -6.92
N PHE A 64 -22.53 -4.03 -7.22
CA PHE A 64 -21.15 -3.97 -6.73
C PHE A 64 -20.37 -2.70 -7.12
N PRO A 65 -20.56 -2.10 -8.32
CA PRO A 65 -19.87 -0.85 -8.69
C PRO A 65 -20.06 0.30 -7.69
N ILE A 66 -21.23 0.39 -7.06
CA ILE A 66 -21.52 1.42 -6.05
C ILE A 66 -20.68 1.17 -4.79
N VAL A 67 -20.63 -0.08 -4.34
CA VAL A 67 -19.84 -0.47 -3.17
C VAL A 67 -18.34 -0.32 -3.44
N LEU A 68 -17.87 -0.69 -4.63
CA LEU A 68 -16.50 -0.46 -5.05
C LEU A 68 -16.15 1.03 -5.03
N SER A 69 -17.03 1.89 -5.55
CA SER A 69 -16.81 3.35 -5.59
C SER A 69 -16.64 3.94 -4.19
N ILE A 70 -17.52 3.56 -3.25
CA ILE A 70 -17.41 4.01 -1.84
C ILE A 70 -16.12 3.47 -1.21
N SER A 71 -15.80 2.19 -1.47
CA SER A 71 -14.61 1.54 -0.92
C SER A 71 -13.32 2.20 -1.41
N VAL A 72 -13.23 2.55 -2.70
CA VAL A 72 -12.07 3.25 -3.29
C VAL A 72 -11.86 4.62 -2.64
N ILE A 73 -12.93 5.37 -2.36
CA ILE A 73 -12.83 6.67 -1.68
C ILE A 73 -12.29 6.48 -0.25
N LEU A 74 -12.84 5.53 0.50
CA LEU A 74 -12.39 5.24 1.86
C LEU A 74 -10.93 4.77 1.89
N PHE A 75 -10.54 3.92 0.94
CA PHE A 75 -9.18 3.42 0.78
C PHE A 75 -8.19 4.52 0.39
N ALA A 76 -8.58 5.42 -0.52
CA ALA A 76 -7.76 6.57 -0.90
C ALA A 76 -7.54 7.52 0.30
N LEU A 77 -8.60 7.78 1.10
CA LEU A 77 -8.51 8.61 2.29
C LEU A 77 -7.62 7.97 3.37
N SER A 78 -7.78 6.68 3.66
CA SER A 78 -6.95 6.00 4.65
C SER A 78 -5.48 5.99 4.24
N THR A 79 -5.20 5.73 2.96
CA THR A 79 -3.85 5.75 2.41
C THR A 79 -3.23 7.14 2.51
N MET A 80 -3.99 8.18 2.13
CA MET A 80 -3.53 9.57 2.23
C MET A 80 -3.16 9.96 3.67
N LEU A 81 -3.96 9.56 4.66
CA LEU A 81 -3.68 9.83 6.08
C LEU A 81 -2.43 9.12 6.58
N SER A 82 -2.26 7.82 6.26
CA SER A 82 -1.08 7.05 6.65
C SER A 82 0.20 7.63 6.04
N TRP A 83 0.19 7.96 4.75
CA TRP A 83 1.35 8.55 4.07
C TRP A 83 1.65 9.97 4.55
N SER A 84 0.62 10.77 4.86
CA SER A 84 0.79 12.09 5.48
C SER A 84 1.50 11.95 6.84
N TYR A 85 1.10 10.98 7.66
CA TYR A 85 1.74 10.72 8.95
C TYR A 85 3.20 10.27 8.80
N TYR A 86 3.48 9.30 7.92
CA TYR A 86 4.85 8.83 7.66
C TYR A 86 5.75 9.95 7.15
N GLY A 87 5.26 10.76 6.21
CA GLY A 87 6.02 11.89 5.70
C GLY A 87 6.22 12.99 6.73
N LEU A 88 5.23 13.26 7.60
CA LEU A 88 5.38 14.20 8.71
C LEU A 88 6.49 13.73 9.67
N LYS A 89 6.54 12.44 10.00
CA LYS A 89 7.59 11.90 10.86
C LYS A 89 8.98 12.04 10.24
N SER A 90 9.13 11.71 8.96
CA SER A 90 10.36 11.94 8.20
C SER A 90 10.74 13.42 8.15
N TRP A 91 9.77 14.33 8.00
CA TRP A 91 9.99 15.76 7.99
C TRP A 91 10.48 16.28 9.36
N THR A 92 9.81 15.88 10.44
CA THR A 92 10.21 16.26 11.81
C THR A 92 11.55 15.66 12.23
N TYR A 93 11.94 14.51 11.67
CA TYR A 93 13.26 13.92 11.89
C TYR A 93 14.38 14.80 11.30
N ILE A 94 14.16 15.40 10.13
CA ILE A 94 15.15 16.24 9.43
C ILE A 94 15.18 17.67 9.97
N PHE A 95 13.99 18.28 10.14
CA PHE A 95 13.85 19.70 10.47
C PHE A 95 13.58 19.98 11.96
N GLY A 96 13.50 18.92 12.78
CA GLY A 96 13.18 18.99 14.19
C GLY A 96 11.67 19.07 14.49
N GLU A 97 11.32 18.69 15.72
CA GLU A 97 9.95 18.78 16.23
C GLU A 97 9.64 20.23 16.66
N SER A 98 9.01 20.98 15.77
CA SER A 98 8.48 22.31 16.07
C SER A 98 7.10 22.49 15.47
N ARG A 99 6.27 23.36 16.07
CA ARG A 99 4.93 23.69 15.55
C ARG A 99 5.00 24.24 14.13
N THR A 100 6.05 24.99 13.81
CA THR A 100 6.28 25.53 12.46
C THR A 100 6.60 24.41 11.46
N SER A 101 7.41 23.42 11.85
CA SER A 101 7.75 22.25 11.03
C SER A 101 6.52 21.37 10.73
N ASP A 102 5.66 21.16 11.73
CA ASP A 102 4.41 20.40 11.57
C ASP A 102 3.43 21.09 10.62
N ILE A 103 3.19 22.39 10.82
CA ILE A 103 2.27 23.16 9.98
C ILE A 103 2.82 23.28 8.56
N SER A 104 4.12 23.52 8.38
CA SER A 104 4.71 23.65 7.04
C SER A 104 4.56 22.36 6.22
N TYR A 105 4.79 21.20 6.83
CA TYR A 105 4.56 19.91 6.17
C TYR A 105 3.08 19.70 5.81
N LYS A 106 2.15 19.98 6.72
CA LYS A 106 0.71 19.82 6.46
C LYS A 106 0.23 20.71 5.32
N VAL A 107 0.67 21.97 5.28
CA VAL A 107 0.36 22.90 4.19
C VAL A 107 0.94 22.39 2.87
N LEU A 108 2.21 21.97 2.86
CA LEU A 108 2.87 21.40 1.70
C LEU A 108 2.11 20.18 1.17
N PHE A 109 1.76 19.25 2.06
CA PHE A 109 1.01 18.04 1.74
C PHE A 109 -0.34 18.36 1.09
N CYS A 110 -1.13 19.26 1.69
CA CYS A 110 -2.42 19.68 1.12
C CYS A 110 -2.27 20.33 -0.27
N VAL A 111 -1.23 21.14 -0.49
CA VAL A 111 -0.94 21.72 -1.81
C VAL A 111 -0.62 20.64 -2.83
N PHE A 112 0.20 19.66 -2.47
CA PHE A 112 0.52 18.54 -3.36
C PHE A 112 -0.69 17.64 -3.65
N VAL A 113 -1.65 17.50 -2.73
CA VAL A 113 -2.92 16.79 -3.00
C VAL A 113 -3.73 17.51 -4.07
N ILE A 114 -3.84 18.84 -4.00
CA ILE A 114 -4.54 19.64 -5.02
C ILE A 114 -3.84 19.49 -6.38
N ILE A 115 -2.51 19.63 -6.41
CA ILE A 115 -1.72 19.48 -7.64
C ILE A 115 -1.87 18.06 -8.22
N GLY A 116 -1.78 17.03 -7.37
CA GLY A 116 -1.92 15.63 -7.77
C GLY A 116 -3.29 15.33 -8.37
N SER A 117 -4.35 15.97 -7.88
CA SER A 117 -5.70 15.84 -8.45
C SER A 117 -5.86 16.47 -9.85
N ALA A 118 -4.96 17.37 -10.24
CA ALA A 118 -5.01 18.08 -11.53
C ALA A 118 -4.09 17.47 -12.61
N ILE A 119 -3.21 16.53 -12.24
CA ILE A 119 -2.25 15.88 -13.16
C ILE A 119 -2.82 14.51 -13.61
N SER A 120 -2.37 14.01 -14.76
CA SER A 120 -2.77 12.67 -15.22
C SER A 120 -2.35 11.57 -14.22
N ALA A 121 -3.24 10.58 -14.01
CA ALA A 121 -3.00 9.48 -13.08
C ALA A 121 -1.70 8.73 -13.39
N LYS A 122 -1.43 8.46 -14.68
CA LYS A 122 -0.20 7.82 -15.13
C LYS A 122 1.06 8.58 -14.71
N SER A 123 1.07 9.91 -14.83
CA SER A 123 2.21 10.72 -14.38
C SER A 123 2.38 10.65 -12.86
N VAL A 124 1.28 10.65 -12.10
CA VAL A 124 1.30 10.53 -10.64
C VAL A 124 1.87 9.17 -10.21
N PHE A 125 1.44 8.07 -10.84
CA PHE A 125 1.96 6.73 -10.55
C PHE A 125 3.44 6.61 -10.93
N ASN A 126 3.85 7.06 -12.12
CA ASN A 126 5.26 7.02 -12.52
C ASN A 126 6.15 7.81 -11.57
N PHE A 127 5.70 8.99 -11.11
CA PHE A 127 6.43 9.77 -10.12
C PHE A 127 6.48 9.06 -8.76
N GLY A 128 5.35 8.49 -8.32
CA GLY A 128 5.26 7.70 -7.10
C GLY A 128 6.20 6.49 -7.10
N ASP A 129 6.21 5.72 -8.17
CA ASP A 129 7.08 4.55 -8.33
C ASP A 129 8.56 4.95 -8.26
N ALA A 130 8.95 6.06 -8.91
CA ALA A 130 10.31 6.58 -8.85
C ALA A 130 10.70 6.99 -7.42
N MET A 131 9.80 7.63 -6.67
CA MET A 131 10.04 8.03 -5.28
C MET A 131 10.13 6.82 -4.34
N ILE A 132 9.22 5.86 -4.47
CA ILE A 132 9.24 4.61 -3.68
C ILE A 132 10.52 3.83 -3.98
N PHE A 133 10.93 3.75 -5.25
CA PHE A 133 12.19 3.11 -5.63
C PHE A 133 13.39 3.81 -5.00
N ALA A 134 13.42 5.15 -5.02
CA ALA A 134 14.48 5.93 -4.40
C ALA A 134 14.56 5.73 -2.87
N MET A 135 13.42 5.55 -2.18
CA MET A 135 13.37 5.23 -0.75
C MET A 135 13.74 3.77 -0.46
N CYS A 136 13.36 2.85 -1.34
CA CYS A 136 13.62 1.43 -1.21
C CYS A 136 15.12 1.12 -1.23
N PHE A 137 15.88 1.76 -2.12
CA PHE A 137 17.32 1.52 -2.27
C PHE A 137 18.13 1.66 -0.96
N PRO A 138 18.12 2.82 -0.26
CA PRO A 138 18.85 2.96 1.00
C PRO A 138 18.29 2.07 2.12
N ASN A 139 16.97 1.83 2.15
CA ASN A 139 16.36 0.97 3.16
C ASN A 139 16.79 -0.49 3.02
N VAL A 140 16.78 -1.04 1.80
CA VAL A 140 17.22 -2.42 1.54
C VAL A 140 18.71 -2.57 1.83
N LEU A 141 19.54 -1.57 1.48
CA LEU A 141 20.96 -1.57 1.82
C LEU A 141 21.17 -1.58 3.34
N GLY A 142 20.44 -0.75 4.09
CA GLY A 142 20.47 -0.73 5.55
C GLY A 142 20.05 -2.07 6.17
N LEU A 143 18.97 -2.67 5.66
CA LEU A 143 18.52 -4.00 6.07
C LEU A 143 19.56 -5.09 5.78
N TYR A 144 20.27 -5.02 4.66
CA TYR A 144 21.33 -5.98 4.35
C TYR A 144 22.49 -5.89 5.34
N ILE A 145 22.88 -4.68 5.72
CA ILE A 145 23.92 -4.44 6.74
C ILE A 145 23.47 -4.91 8.13
N LEU A 146 22.19 -4.69 8.47
CA LEU A 146 21.60 -5.05 9.76
C LEU A 146 21.06 -6.49 9.83
N ALA A 147 21.06 -7.23 8.72
CA ALA A 147 20.60 -8.61 8.63
C ALA A 147 21.16 -9.55 9.72
N PRO A 148 22.47 -9.51 10.10
CA PRO A 148 22.97 -10.35 11.17
C PRO A 148 22.35 -10.02 12.54
N GLU A 149 22.10 -8.74 12.84
CA GLU A 149 21.48 -8.30 14.09
C GLU A 149 20.04 -8.79 14.17
N VAL A 150 19.25 -8.54 13.12
CA VAL A 150 17.86 -9.01 13.02
C VAL A 150 17.76 -10.53 13.15
N LYS A 151 18.73 -11.27 12.59
CA LYS A 151 18.79 -12.72 12.73
C LYS A 151 19.08 -13.15 14.17
N SER A 152 19.95 -12.44 14.88
CA SER A 152 20.23 -12.68 16.30
C SER A 152 18.97 -12.45 17.15
N ASP A 153 18.30 -11.32 16.95
CA ASP A 153 17.08 -10.95 17.66
C ASP A 153 15.94 -11.93 17.41
N LEU A 154 15.76 -12.36 16.16
CA LEU A 154 14.76 -13.38 15.80
C LEU A 154 15.03 -14.70 16.54
N LYS A 155 16.30 -15.12 16.63
CA LYS A 155 16.68 -16.35 17.33
C LYS A 155 16.41 -16.25 18.82
N ASP A 156 16.72 -15.12 19.44
CA ASP A 156 16.41 -14.88 20.85
C ASP A 156 14.89 -14.86 21.10
N TYR A 157 14.14 -14.15 20.26
CA TYR A 157 12.68 -14.10 20.35
C TYR A 157 12.06 -15.51 20.26
N LEU A 158 12.45 -16.31 19.27
CA LEU A 158 11.95 -17.67 19.12
C LEU A 158 12.35 -18.59 20.28
N ARG A 159 13.55 -18.40 20.86
CA ARG A 159 13.99 -19.11 22.07
C ARG A 159 13.08 -18.79 23.24
N ARG A 160 12.77 -17.53 23.48
CA ARG A 160 11.93 -17.05 24.59
C ARG A 160 10.45 -17.43 24.44
N VAL A 161 9.96 -17.52 23.20
CA VAL A 161 8.64 -18.10 22.91
C VAL A 161 8.64 -19.60 23.25
N LYS A 162 9.66 -20.34 22.84
CA LYS A 162 9.75 -21.78 23.06
C LYS A 162 10.00 -22.17 24.52
N SER A 163 10.69 -21.33 25.29
CA SER A 163 10.93 -21.55 26.72
C SER A 163 9.74 -21.16 27.61
N GLY A 164 8.71 -20.52 27.04
CA GLY A 164 7.55 -20.04 27.80
C GLY A 164 7.81 -18.77 28.63
N GLU A 165 8.98 -18.13 28.47
CA GLU A 165 9.26 -16.83 29.10
C GLU A 165 8.35 -15.71 28.55
N ILE A 166 7.90 -15.85 27.31
CA ILE A 166 6.86 -15.00 26.73
C ILE A 166 5.52 -15.66 27.03
N VAL A 167 4.84 -15.18 28.06
CA VAL A 167 3.49 -15.64 28.44
C VAL A 167 2.55 -15.41 27.27
N GLN A 168 2.07 -16.51 26.67
CA GLN A 168 0.99 -16.46 25.70
C GLN A 168 -0.31 -16.21 26.47
N TYR A 169 -0.85 -15.01 26.38
CA TYR A 169 -2.21 -14.74 26.84
C TYR A 169 -3.17 -15.33 25.81
N GLU A 170 -3.73 -16.51 26.09
CA GLU A 170 -4.90 -17.01 25.37
C GLU A 170 -6.02 -15.98 25.53
N LYS A 171 -6.56 -15.50 24.40
CA LYS A 171 -7.77 -14.68 24.34
C LYS A 171 -8.94 -15.55 23.92
#